data_AF-A0A1I6LYJ6-F1
#
_entry.id   AF-A0A1I6LYJ6-F1
#
_cell.length_a   1.000
_cell.length_b   1.000
_cell.length_c   1.000
_cell.angle_alpha   90.00
_cell.angle_beta   90.00
_cell.angle_gamma   90.00
#
_symmetry.space_group_name_H-M   'P 1'
#
loop_
_entity.id
_entity.type
_entity.pdbx_description
1 polymer ?
#
loop_
_entity_poly.entity_id
_entity_poly.type
_entity_poly.pdbx_seq_one_letter_code
_entity_poly.pdbx_strand_id
1 'polypeptide(L)'
;MLSTVLHRRLLAISFVAVLCLTGCAPSSPGTGGPAASSTSPPSSATPPSPVSDAALVVTLDGLEVQRTDGADVVGYADTADLVALIEGLVGAAPEVSRDDRHEVDFYNWPGVTVIGSVAGPASVAFTASELGGLPITTVEGLAVGSTREEALSAGAWNGGWDADGDGTPEFLGIGSREVPGTESMTHPGSVGTQFVFLLMDGDLVEQIQAPSNDFSDL
;
A
#
# COMPACT_ATOMS: atom_id res chain seq x y z
N MET A 1 14.18 47.70 -21.26
CA MET A 1 14.37 47.07 -22.58
C MET A 1 13.62 45.74 -22.57
N LEU A 2 12.67 45.57 -23.52
CA LEU A 2 11.87 44.37 -23.92
C LEU A 2 11.15 43.59 -22.79
N SER A 3 9.82 43.53 -22.65
CA SER A 3 8.64 43.35 -23.54
C SER A 3 8.46 41.93 -24.11
N THR A 4 7.55 41.16 -23.50
CA THR A 4 6.78 40.00 -24.02
C THR A 4 5.58 39.80 -23.08
N VAL A 5 4.41 40.41 -23.33
CA VAL A 5 3.29 39.97 -24.20
C VAL A 5 2.64 38.65 -23.76
N LEU A 6 1.42 38.82 -23.20
CA LEU A 6 0.20 37.97 -23.23
C LEU A 6 0.31 36.56 -23.83
N HIS A 7 -0.38 35.59 -23.21
CA HIS A 7 -1.54 34.93 -23.84
C HIS A 7 -2.42 34.20 -22.80
N ARG A 8 -3.51 34.87 -22.45
CA ARG A 8 -4.71 34.33 -21.81
C ARG A 8 -5.47 33.52 -22.87
N ARG A 9 -5.69 32.22 -22.64
CA ARG A 9 -6.67 31.44 -23.42
C ARG A 9 -7.55 30.62 -22.47
N LEU A 10 -8.72 31.18 -22.19
CA LEU A 10 -9.92 30.40 -21.89
C LEU A 10 -10.20 29.49 -23.09
N LEU A 11 -10.48 28.22 -22.84
CA LEU A 11 -11.27 27.41 -23.76
C LEU A 11 -12.38 26.73 -22.96
N ALA A 12 -13.58 27.30 -23.06
CA ALA A 12 -14.83 26.64 -22.73
C ALA A 12 -15.25 25.83 -23.96
N ILE A 13 -15.60 24.54 -23.77
CA ILE A 13 -16.34 23.76 -24.75
C ILE A 13 -17.47 23.03 -24.00
N SER A 14 -18.68 23.55 -24.17
CA SER A 14 -19.95 22.83 -24.00
C SER A 14 -20.32 22.14 -25.30
N PHE A 15 -21.01 20.99 -25.22
CA PHE A 15 -21.93 20.32 -26.16
C PHE A 15 -21.79 18.79 -25.93
N VAL A 16 -22.78 17.90 -25.80
CA VAL A 16 -24.19 17.82 -26.23
C VAL A 16 -24.89 16.73 -25.41
N ALA A 17 -26.15 16.98 -25.06
CA ALA A 17 -27.09 16.02 -24.50
C ALA A 17 -27.72 15.12 -25.58
N VAL A 18 -28.50 14.13 -25.13
CA VAL A 18 -29.54 13.36 -25.84
C VAL A 18 -29.11 11.91 -26.17
N LEU A 19 -29.72 10.93 -25.50
CA LEU A 19 -30.82 10.15 -26.10
C LEU A 19 -31.54 9.28 -25.05
N CYS A 20 -32.84 9.51 -24.93
CA CYS A 20 -33.81 8.69 -24.24
C CYS A 20 -33.92 7.29 -24.88
N LEU A 21 -34.12 6.25 -24.08
CA LEU A 21 -34.93 5.09 -24.48
C LEU A 21 -35.78 4.63 -23.29
N THR A 22 -36.98 5.20 -23.23
CA THR A 22 -38.16 4.59 -22.61
C THR A 22 -38.60 3.39 -23.44
N GLY A 23 -38.77 2.23 -22.80
CA GLY A 23 -39.41 1.05 -23.41
C GLY A 23 -40.38 0.42 -22.41
N CYS A 24 -41.67 0.69 -22.58
CA CYS A 24 -42.77 0.13 -21.81
C CYS A 24 -43.62 -0.82 -22.67
N ALA A 25 -44.02 -1.94 -22.06
CA ALA A 25 -45.21 -2.79 -22.30
C ALA A 25 -45.22 -3.72 -23.56
N PRO A 26 -46.02 -4.83 -23.60
CA PRO A 26 -47.15 -5.20 -22.73
C PRO A 26 -47.20 -6.66 -22.19
N SER A 27 -48.18 -6.89 -21.31
CA SER A 27 -48.58 -8.13 -20.65
C SER A 27 -49.33 -9.12 -21.57
N SER A 28 -49.25 -10.43 -21.27
CA SER A 28 -50.34 -11.39 -21.49
C SER A 28 -50.26 -12.57 -20.51
N PRO A 29 -51.41 -13.04 -19.96
CA PRO A 29 -51.46 -14.16 -19.03
C PRO A 29 -51.56 -15.49 -19.78
N GLY A 30 -50.61 -16.39 -19.52
CA GLY A 30 -50.64 -17.77 -20.00
C GLY A 30 -50.98 -18.72 -18.85
N THR A 31 -52.18 -19.28 -18.89
CA THR A 31 -52.63 -20.40 -18.06
C THR A 31 -51.90 -21.70 -18.44
N GLY A 32 -51.37 -22.41 -17.44
CA GLY A 32 -51.30 -23.88 -17.45
C GLY A 32 -49.91 -24.52 -17.56
N GLY A 33 -49.50 -25.22 -16.50
CA GLY A 33 -48.50 -26.29 -16.55
C GLY A 33 -47.62 -26.43 -15.31
N PRO A 34 -47.78 -27.47 -14.46
CA PRO A 34 -46.80 -27.81 -13.45
C PRO A 34 -45.75 -28.74 -14.07
N ALA A 35 -44.48 -28.34 -14.16
CA ALA A 35 -43.38 -29.30 -14.35
C ALA A 35 -42.00 -28.69 -14.11
N ALA A 36 -41.20 -29.46 -13.35
CA ALA A 36 -39.75 -29.57 -13.34
C ALA A 36 -38.93 -28.43 -12.71
N SER A 37 -38.51 -28.67 -11.47
CA SER A 37 -37.30 -28.10 -10.87
C SER A 37 -36.08 -28.39 -11.77
N SER A 38 -35.50 -27.35 -12.37
CA SER A 38 -34.19 -27.42 -13.01
C SER A 38 -33.10 -27.20 -11.96
N THR A 39 -32.45 -28.28 -11.53
CA THR A 39 -31.23 -28.24 -10.74
C THR A 39 -30.08 -27.76 -11.63
N SER A 40 -29.56 -26.57 -11.37
CA SER A 40 -28.32 -26.07 -11.99
C SER A 40 -27.14 -26.98 -11.63
N PRO A 41 -26.22 -27.28 -12.56
CA PRO A 41 -24.99 -27.98 -12.21
C PRO A 41 -24.12 -27.09 -11.30
N PRO A 42 -23.41 -27.66 -10.32
CA PRO A 42 -22.48 -26.88 -9.51
C PRO A 42 -21.33 -26.38 -10.39
N SER A 43 -21.13 -25.06 -10.41
CA SER A 43 -19.89 -24.46 -10.89
C SER A 43 -18.73 -25.10 -10.13
N SER A 44 -17.80 -25.73 -10.86
CA SER A 44 -16.56 -26.21 -10.30
C SER A 44 -15.77 -25.00 -9.78
N ALA A 45 -15.76 -24.83 -8.46
CA ALA A 45 -14.87 -23.88 -7.81
C ALA A 45 -13.43 -24.36 -8.08
N THR A 46 -12.62 -23.50 -8.68
CA THR A 46 -11.16 -23.69 -8.73
C THR A 46 -10.67 -23.85 -7.30
N PRO A 47 -9.84 -24.86 -6.97
CA PRO A 47 -9.26 -24.98 -5.64
C PRO A 47 -8.50 -23.68 -5.30
N PRO A 48 -8.59 -23.18 -4.06
CA PRO A 48 -7.69 -22.10 -3.65
C PRO A 48 -6.24 -22.59 -3.86
N SER A 49 -5.43 -21.76 -4.50
CA SER A 49 -3.98 -21.99 -4.55
C SER A 49 -3.48 -22.22 -3.13
N PRO A 50 -2.54 -23.18 -2.90
CA PRO A 50 -1.98 -23.37 -1.56
C PRO A 50 -1.42 -22.03 -1.09
N VAL A 51 -1.82 -21.62 0.11
CA VAL A 51 -1.17 -20.52 0.82
C VAL A 51 0.29 -20.96 0.93
N SER A 52 1.20 -20.28 0.24
CA SER A 52 2.61 -20.62 0.37
C SER A 52 2.99 -20.27 1.79
N ASP A 53 3.49 -21.24 2.57
CA ASP A 53 4.07 -21.01 3.90
C ASP A 53 5.33 -20.11 3.86
N ALA A 54 5.73 -19.67 2.66
CA ALA A 54 6.82 -18.75 2.44
C ALA A 54 6.28 -17.35 2.09
N ALA A 55 6.74 -16.34 2.83
CA ALA A 55 6.34 -14.95 2.68
C ALA A 55 7.47 -14.01 3.10
N LEU A 56 7.46 -12.79 2.57
CA LEU A 56 8.26 -11.69 3.08
C LEU A 56 7.37 -10.86 4.02
N VAL A 57 7.61 -10.98 5.33
CA VAL A 57 6.80 -10.31 6.36
C VAL A 57 7.47 -9.01 6.78
N VAL A 58 6.74 -7.92 6.65
CA VAL A 58 7.13 -6.57 7.07
C VAL A 58 6.81 -6.38 8.54
N THR A 59 7.83 -6.14 9.35
CA THR A 59 7.71 -5.89 10.79
C THR A 59 8.27 -4.52 11.15
N LEU A 60 8.11 -4.09 12.40
CA LEU A 60 8.75 -2.87 12.91
C LEU A 60 10.26 -2.98 13.08
N ASP A 61 10.78 -4.18 13.31
CA ASP A 61 12.19 -4.38 13.65
C ASP A 61 13.01 -4.81 12.42
N GLY A 62 12.36 -5.28 11.36
CA GLY A 62 13.00 -5.67 10.11
C GLY A 62 12.07 -6.33 9.10
N LEU A 63 12.69 -6.93 8.08
CA LEU A 63 12.05 -7.83 7.14
C LEU A 63 12.32 -9.27 7.55
N GLU A 64 11.26 -10.07 7.64
CA GLU A 64 11.34 -11.49 7.95
C GLU A 64 11.02 -12.32 6.70
N VAL A 65 11.97 -13.12 6.24
CA VAL A 65 11.74 -14.09 5.17
C VAL A 65 11.31 -15.40 5.81
N GLN A 66 10.01 -15.65 5.81
CA GLN A 66 9.45 -16.92 6.27
C GLN A 66 9.60 -17.98 5.19
N ARG A 67 10.07 -19.16 5.60
CA ARG A 67 10.18 -20.38 4.79
C ARG A 67 9.79 -21.58 5.63
N THR A 68 9.60 -22.73 4.96
CA THR A 68 9.21 -23.98 5.63
C THR A 68 10.22 -24.48 6.67
N ASP A 69 11.49 -24.09 6.56
CA ASP A 69 12.59 -24.50 7.43
C ASP A 69 12.96 -23.46 8.50
N GLY A 70 12.32 -22.29 8.50
CA GLY A 70 12.55 -21.23 9.48
C GLY A 70 12.31 -19.84 8.92
N ALA A 71 12.63 -18.84 9.75
CA ALA A 71 12.52 -17.44 9.39
C ALA A 71 13.88 -16.74 9.54
N ASP A 72 14.29 -16.01 8.51
CA ASP A 72 15.46 -15.14 8.56
C ASP A 72 15.02 -13.70 8.73
N VAL A 73 15.56 -12.98 9.71
CA VAL A 73 15.22 -11.57 9.97
C VAL A 73 16.40 -10.68 9.64
N VAL A 74 16.16 -9.66 8.81
CA VAL A 74 17.12 -8.58 8.52
C VAL A 74 16.57 -7.27 9.07
N GLY A 75 17.28 -6.69 10.03
CA GLY A 75 16.85 -5.48 10.72
C GLY A 75 17.12 -4.20 9.94
N TYR A 76 16.47 -3.11 10.35
CA TYR A 76 16.60 -1.80 9.67
C TYR A 76 17.87 -1.01 10.01
N ALA A 77 18.70 -1.52 10.92
CA ALA A 77 19.88 -0.80 11.40
C ALA A 77 21.01 -0.69 10.35
N ASP A 78 21.12 -1.67 9.44
CA ASP A 78 22.15 -1.68 8.41
C ASP A 78 21.50 -1.65 7.02
N THR A 79 21.73 -0.57 6.28
CA THR A 79 21.21 -0.40 4.92
C THR A 79 21.81 -1.45 3.97
N ALA A 80 23.07 -1.82 4.16
CA ALA A 80 23.75 -2.76 3.26
C ALA A 80 23.15 -4.17 3.36
N ASP A 81 22.78 -4.60 4.58
CA ASP A 81 22.14 -5.90 4.79
C ASP A 81 20.75 -5.97 4.14
N LEU A 82 19.95 -4.89 4.23
CA LEU A 82 18.67 -4.81 3.53
C LEU A 82 18.84 -4.82 2.02
N VAL A 83 19.78 -4.03 1.50
CA VAL A 83 20.08 -4.00 0.05
C VAL A 83 20.50 -5.38 -0.43
N ALA A 84 21.36 -6.08 0.31
CA ALA A 84 21.80 -7.43 -0.02
C ALA A 84 20.64 -8.45 0.02
N LEU A 85 19.73 -8.33 1.00
CA LEU A 85 18.52 -9.15 1.06
C LEU A 85 17.65 -8.95 -0.19
N ILE A 86 17.31 -7.70 -0.52
CA ILE A 86 16.43 -7.38 -1.65
C ILE A 86 17.09 -7.77 -2.98
N GLU A 87 18.38 -7.48 -3.17
CA GLU A 87 19.15 -7.92 -4.34
C GLU A 87 19.14 -9.45 -4.47
N GLY A 88 19.27 -10.19 -3.36
CA GLY A 88 19.20 -11.65 -3.35
C GLY A 88 17.83 -12.20 -3.74
N LEU A 89 16.73 -11.53 -3.35
CA LEU A 89 15.37 -11.92 -3.71
C LEU A 89 15.02 -11.58 -5.18
N VAL A 90 15.45 -10.41 -5.66
CA VAL A 90 15.18 -9.96 -7.03
C VAL A 90 16.12 -10.60 -8.05
N GLY A 91 17.35 -10.91 -7.64
CA GLY A 91 18.41 -11.43 -8.51
C GLY A 91 19.07 -10.36 -9.39
N ALA A 92 18.95 -9.07 -9.02
CA ALA A 92 19.54 -7.95 -9.75
C ALA A 92 19.91 -6.80 -8.81
N ALA A 93 20.95 -6.04 -9.18
CA ALA A 93 21.39 -4.85 -8.45
C ALA A 93 20.37 -3.69 -8.58
N PRO A 94 20.26 -2.80 -7.57
CA PRO A 94 19.33 -1.67 -7.61
C PRO A 94 19.79 -0.56 -8.55
N GLU A 95 18.83 0.27 -8.98
CA GLU A 95 19.13 1.63 -9.42
C GLU A 95 19.32 2.54 -8.20
N VAL A 96 20.48 3.18 -8.10
CA VAL A 96 20.83 4.03 -6.96
C VAL A 96 20.69 5.50 -7.33
N SER A 97 19.96 6.24 -6.51
CA SER A 97 19.86 7.69 -6.57
C SER A 97 20.06 8.31 -5.20
N ARG A 98 20.43 9.59 -5.14
CA ARG A 98 20.74 10.29 -3.89
C ARG A 98 20.01 11.62 -3.82
N ASP A 99 19.45 11.91 -2.65
CA ASP A 99 19.01 13.25 -2.27
C ASP A 99 20.06 13.88 -1.34
N ASP A 100 20.90 14.74 -1.91
CA ASP A 100 21.97 15.43 -1.17
C ASP A 100 21.43 16.42 -0.13
N ARG A 101 20.19 16.89 -0.26
CA ARG A 101 19.61 17.84 0.69
C ARG A 101 19.25 17.17 2.01
N HIS A 102 18.78 15.93 1.95
CA HIS A 102 18.38 15.15 3.11
C HIS A 102 19.39 14.05 3.46
N GLU A 103 20.47 13.93 2.69
CA GLU A 103 21.53 12.92 2.84
C GLU A 103 20.99 11.47 2.83
N VAL A 104 20.02 11.23 1.94
CA VAL A 104 19.35 9.93 1.77
C VAL A 104 19.76 9.30 0.45
N ASP A 105 20.10 8.01 0.49
CA ASP A 105 20.30 7.17 -0.70
C ASP A 105 19.06 6.29 -0.91
N PHE A 106 18.59 6.24 -2.16
CA PHE A 106 17.48 5.39 -2.59
C PHE A 106 18.02 4.25 -3.44
N TYR A 107 17.73 3.02 -3.04
CA TYR A 107 18.06 1.80 -3.77
C TYR A 107 16.76 1.22 -4.33
N ASN A 108 16.59 1.31 -5.65
CA ASN A 108 15.30 1.08 -6.30
C ASN A 108 15.33 -0.21 -7.13
N TRP A 109 14.28 -1.00 -6.95
CA TRP A 109 13.89 -2.10 -7.83
C TRP A 109 12.42 -1.91 -8.24
N PRO A 110 11.94 -2.62 -9.27
CA PRO A 110 10.50 -2.66 -9.54
C PRO A 110 9.73 -3.15 -8.30
N GLY A 111 8.84 -2.31 -7.76
CA GLY A 111 7.96 -2.67 -6.65
C GLY A 111 8.55 -2.53 -5.24
N VAL A 112 9.83 -2.16 -5.10
CA VAL A 112 10.46 -1.95 -3.79
C VAL A 112 11.57 -0.89 -3.84
N THR A 113 11.62 -0.05 -2.81
CA THR A 113 12.68 0.91 -2.58
C THR A 113 13.21 0.75 -1.16
N VAL A 114 14.53 0.57 -1.02
CA VAL A 114 15.22 0.73 0.27
C VAL A 114 15.71 2.18 0.36
N ILE A 115 15.39 2.82 1.47
CA ILE A 115 15.69 4.23 1.77
C ILE A 115 16.75 4.23 2.87
N GLY A 116 18.00 4.46 2.50
CA GLY A 116 19.13 4.53 3.42
C GLY A 116 19.38 5.95 3.87
N SER A 117 19.45 6.18 5.18
CA SER A 117 19.85 7.46 5.77
C SER A 117 21.24 7.37 6.37
N VAL A 118 22.07 8.39 6.19
CA VAL A 118 23.37 8.48 6.90
C VAL A 118 23.22 8.78 8.39
N ALA A 119 22.06 9.26 8.81
CA ALA A 119 21.78 9.75 10.16
C ALA A 119 20.90 8.82 11.00
N GLY A 120 20.43 7.70 10.46
CA GLY A 120 19.47 6.83 11.14
C GLY A 120 19.26 5.48 10.47
N PRO A 121 18.34 4.65 11.01
CA PRO A 121 18.01 3.37 10.39
C PRO A 121 17.43 3.57 8.99
N ALA A 122 17.59 2.56 8.15
CA ALA A 122 16.94 2.51 6.86
C ALA A 122 15.43 2.30 7.00
N SER A 123 14.69 2.55 5.93
CA SER A 123 13.33 2.07 5.77
C SER A 123 13.16 1.40 4.41
N VAL A 124 12.11 0.61 4.26
CA VAL A 124 11.77 -0.06 3.01
C VAL A 124 10.33 0.26 2.67
N ALA A 125 10.08 0.62 1.41
CA ALA A 125 8.76 0.86 0.85
C ALA A 125 8.48 -0.16 -0.26
N PHE A 126 7.34 -0.84 -0.17
CA PHE A 126 6.86 -1.82 -1.15
C PHE A 126 5.61 -1.29 -1.84
N THR A 127 5.63 -1.31 -3.16
CA THR A 127 4.47 -1.02 -4.04
C THR A 127 4.05 -2.25 -4.85
N ALA A 128 4.79 -3.35 -4.75
CA ALA A 128 4.37 -4.66 -5.25
C ALA A 128 3.83 -5.53 -4.12
N SER A 129 2.87 -6.41 -4.45
CA SER A 129 2.34 -7.42 -3.53
C SER A 129 3.23 -8.66 -3.40
N GLU A 130 4.23 -8.80 -4.27
CA GLU A 130 5.17 -9.93 -4.28
C GLU A 130 6.59 -9.46 -4.67
N LEU A 131 7.60 -10.16 -4.17
CA LEU A 131 9.01 -9.92 -4.49
C LEU A 131 9.74 -11.26 -4.59
N GLY A 132 10.40 -11.52 -5.72
CA GLY A 132 11.10 -12.80 -5.93
C GLY A 132 10.19 -14.04 -5.84
N GLY A 133 8.89 -13.87 -6.11
CA GLY A 133 7.87 -14.91 -5.96
C GLY A 133 7.37 -15.13 -4.53
N LEU A 134 7.83 -14.33 -3.55
CA LEU A 134 7.31 -14.33 -2.20
C LEU A 134 6.22 -13.26 -2.05
N PRO A 135 5.03 -13.59 -1.51
CA PRO A 135 4.05 -12.57 -1.15
C PRO A 135 4.61 -11.67 -0.06
N ILE A 136 4.32 -10.37 -0.14
CA ILE A 136 4.70 -9.36 0.84
C ILE A 136 3.51 -9.08 1.74
N THR A 137 3.65 -9.27 3.05
CA THR A 137 2.57 -9.04 4.00
C THR A 137 3.04 -8.33 5.27
N THR A 138 2.17 -7.63 5.97
CA THR A 138 2.42 -7.24 7.37
C THR A 138 2.20 -8.43 8.31
N VAL A 139 2.55 -8.27 9.59
CA VAL A 139 2.26 -9.28 10.65
C VAL A 139 0.77 -9.56 10.78
N GLU A 140 -0.06 -8.55 10.51
CA GLU A 140 -1.52 -8.61 10.56
C GLU A 140 -2.14 -9.17 9.26
N GLY A 141 -1.31 -9.53 8.27
CA GLY A 141 -1.75 -10.16 7.02
C GLY A 141 -2.20 -9.18 5.94
N LEU A 142 -1.88 -7.88 6.05
CA LEU A 142 -2.17 -6.89 5.01
C LEU A 142 -1.12 -6.90 3.92
N ALA A 143 -1.51 -6.64 2.68
CA ALA A 143 -0.64 -6.55 1.51
C ALA A 143 -0.95 -5.30 0.68
N VAL A 144 -0.08 -4.97 -0.27
CA VAL A 144 -0.45 -4.01 -1.33
C VAL A 144 -1.69 -4.54 -2.07
N GLY A 145 -2.71 -3.71 -2.18
CA GLY A 145 -4.04 -4.05 -2.68
C GLY A 145 -5.07 -4.45 -1.61
N SER A 146 -4.68 -4.58 -0.34
CA SER A 146 -5.65 -4.71 0.76
C SER A 146 -6.53 -3.47 0.85
N THR A 147 -7.77 -3.64 1.27
CA THR A 147 -8.73 -2.55 1.43
C THR A 147 -8.54 -1.80 2.75
N ARG A 148 -9.04 -0.56 2.80
CA ARG A 148 -9.16 0.23 4.03
C ARG A 148 -9.94 -0.52 5.12
N GLU A 149 -11.05 -1.17 4.75
CA GLU A 149 -11.86 -1.94 5.69
C GLU A 149 -11.08 -3.11 6.30
N GLU A 150 -10.33 -3.84 5.49
CA GLU A 150 -9.43 -4.91 5.96
C GLU A 150 -8.35 -4.35 6.89
N ALA A 151 -7.72 -3.24 6.54
CA ALA A 151 -6.70 -2.60 7.35
C ALA A 151 -7.24 -2.15 8.72
N LEU A 152 -8.39 -1.46 8.73
CA LEU A 152 -9.04 -1.02 9.97
C LEU A 152 -9.50 -2.22 10.82
N SER A 153 -9.99 -3.29 10.18
CA SER A 153 -10.35 -4.54 10.87
C SER A 153 -9.14 -5.26 11.48
N ALA A 154 -7.97 -5.11 10.86
CA ALA A 154 -6.69 -5.59 11.37
C ALA A 154 -6.11 -4.72 12.49
N GLY A 155 -6.75 -3.58 12.81
CA GLY A 155 -6.32 -2.67 13.88
C GLY A 155 -5.50 -1.48 13.40
N ALA A 156 -5.48 -1.18 12.10
CA ALA A 156 -4.91 0.06 11.60
C ALA A 156 -5.70 1.27 12.13
N TRP A 157 -5.02 2.41 12.23
CA TRP A 157 -5.57 3.69 12.68
C TRP A 157 -5.37 4.78 11.63
N ASN A 158 -6.32 5.71 11.58
CA ASN A 158 -6.28 6.88 10.70
C ASN A 158 -5.22 7.85 11.17
N GLY A 159 -4.24 8.15 10.34
CA GLY A 159 -3.18 9.09 10.72
C GLY A 159 -3.43 10.55 10.38
N GLY A 160 -4.56 10.84 9.73
CA GLY A 160 -5.13 12.20 9.66
C GLY A 160 -4.54 13.14 8.60
N TRP A 161 -3.61 12.69 7.77
CA TRP A 161 -3.23 13.42 6.56
C TRP A 161 -4.23 13.07 5.47
N ASP A 162 -4.93 14.12 5.03
CA ASP A 162 -5.94 14.19 3.98
C ASP A 162 -5.43 15.24 2.97
N ALA A 163 -4.79 14.77 1.90
CA ALA A 163 -4.08 15.56 0.92
C ALA A 163 -5.03 16.22 -0.08
N ASP A 164 -6.14 15.56 -0.41
CA ASP A 164 -7.12 16.06 -1.38
C ASP A 164 -8.33 16.77 -0.75
N GLY A 165 -8.51 16.65 0.57
CA GLY A 165 -9.54 17.31 1.37
C GLY A 165 -10.92 16.66 1.26
N ASP A 166 -11.00 15.39 0.87
CA ASP A 166 -12.27 14.66 0.74
C ASP A 166 -12.83 14.15 2.07
N GLY A 167 -12.07 14.29 3.16
CA GLY A 167 -12.41 13.83 4.51
C GLY A 167 -11.91 12.42 4.84
N THR A 168 -11.15 11.78 3.94
CA THR A 168 -10.62 10.42 4.05
C THR A 168 -9.10 10.47 4.07
N PRO A 169 -8.43 10.03 5.15
CA PRO A 169 -6.98 10.08 5.20
C PRO A 169 -6.32 9.15 4.16
N GLU A 170 -5.33 9.63 3.41
CA GLU A 170 -4.56 8.81 2.45
C GLU A 170 -3.45 8.00 3.14
N PHE A 171 -3.39 7.99 4.47
CA PHE A 171 -2.57 7.03 5.18
C PHE A 171 -3.21 6.44 6.43
N LEU A 172 -2.81 5.20 6.69
CA LEU A 172 -3.08 4.48 7.92
C LEU A 172 -1.76 4.07 8.58
N GLY A 173 -1.75 3.97 9.90
CA GLY A 173 -0.69 3.30 10.65
C GLY A 173 -1.17 1.96 11.19
N ILE A 174 -0.31 0.94 11.18
CA ILE A 174 -0.56 -0.36 11.82
C ILE A 174 0.69 -0.85 12.55
N GLY A 175 0.53 -1.74 13.53
CA GLY A 175 1.64 -2.32 14.30
C GLY A 175 2.52 -1.25 14.92
N SER A 176 2.10 -0.64 16.03
CA SER A 176 2.77 0.53 16.63
C SER A 176 3.57 0.21 17.89
N ARG A 177 4.61 1.02 18.14
CA ARG A 177 5.43 1.03 19.36
C ARG A 177 5.79 2.47 19.74
N GLU A 178 5.49 2.86 20.98
CA GLU A 178 5.98 4.12 21.53
C GLU A 178 7.51 4.11 21.65
N VAL A 179 8.15 5.24 21.37
CA VAL A 179 9.60 5.43 21.45
C VAL A 179 9.91 6.43 22.57
N PRO A 180 10.22 5.96 23.79
CA PRO A 180 10.48 6.85 24.92
C PRO A 180 11.59 7.87 24.64
N GLY A 181 11.36 9.11 25.07
CA GLY A 181 12.31 10.21 24.86
C GLY A 181 12.10 11.01 23.58
N THR A 182 11.12 10.64 22.75
CA THR A 182 10.68 11.39 21.56
C THR A 182 9.36 12.10 21.84
N GLU A 183 9.04 13.14 21.06
CA GLU A 183 7.75 13.83 21.09
C GLU A 183 6.99 13.62 19.77
N SER A 184 5.72 13.23 19.87
CA SER A 184 4.86 13.06 18.70
C SER A 184 4.59 14.41 18.03
N MET A 185 4.84 14.47 16.72
CA MET A 185 4.55 15.61 15.85
C MET A 185 3.06 15.68 15.47
N THR A 186 2.34 14.56 15.56
CA THR A 186 0.92 14.48 15.20
C THR A 186 0.02 14.64 16.42
N HIS A 187 0.52 14.29 17.61
CA HIS A 187 -0.19 14.38 18.89
C HIS A 187 0.67 15.13 19.93
N PRO A 188 0.69 16.48 19.89
CA PRO A 188 1.54 17.28 20.78
C PRO A 188 1.39 16.92 22.27
N GLY A 189 2.51 16.80 22.98
CA GLY A 189 2.55 16.38 24.38
C GLY A 189 2.43 14.86 24.61
N SER A 190 2.37 14.05 23.55
CA SER A 190 2.42 12.59 23.62
C SER A 190 3.79 12.06 23.19
N VAL A 191 4.14 10.84 23.60
CA VAL A 191 5.38 10.18 23.17
C VAL A 191 5.30 9.84 21.68
N GLY A 192 6.40 10.01 20.95
CA GLY A 192 6.47 9.61 19.55
C GLY A 192 6.28 8.11 19.36
N THR A 193 5.77 7.72 18.20
CA THR A 193 5.40 6.36 17.85
C THR A 193 6.06 5.93 16.55
N GLN A 194 6.61 4.72 16.56
CA GLN A 194 7.04 4.01 15.36
C GLN A 194 5.93 3.04 14.92
N PHE A 195 5.69 2.93 13.62
CA PHE A 195 4.60 2.12 13.06
C PHE A 195 4.92 1.65 11.63
N VAL A 196 4.15 0.70 11.10
CA VAL A 196 4.11 0.38 9.66
C VAL A 196 3.13 1.34 8.99
N PHE A 197 3.61 2.07 7.99
CA PHE A 197 2.84 3.06 7.24
C PHE A 197 2.18 2.40 6.02
N LEU A 198 0.88 2.63 5.86
CA LEU A 198 0.10 2.18 4.71
C LEU A 198 -0.35 3.42 3.92
N LEU A 199 0.21 3.62 2.73
CA LEU A 199 -0.28 4.64 1.79
C LEU A 199 -1.54 4.10 1.10
N MET A 200 -2.55 4.95 0.97
CA MET A 200 -3.83 4.61 0.37
C MET A 200 -3.99 5.32 -0.98
N ASP A 201 -4.39 4.58 -2.00
CA ASP A 201 -5.00 5.11 -3.23
C ASP A 201 -6.50 4.83 -3.16
N GLY A 202 -7.27 5.86 -2.79
CA GLY A 202 -8.66 5.72 -2.38
C GLY A 202 -8.83 4.76 -1.18
N ASP A 203 -9.43 3.60 -1.46
CA ASP A 203 -9.70 2.56 -0.46
C ASP A 203 -8.75 1.37 -0.52
N LEU A 204 -7.70 1.43 -1.34
CA LEU A 204 -6.72 0.35 -1.47
C LEU A 204 -5.35 0.78 -0.95
N VAL A 205 -4.66 -0.13 -0.28
CA VAL A 205 -3.24 0.04 0.09
C VAL A 205 -2.42 0.05 -1.18
N GLU A 206 -1.82 1.20 -1.50
CA GLU A 206 -0.90 1.36 -2.64
C GLU A 206 0.54 1.04 -2.24
N GLN A 207 0.92 1.36 -1.01
CA GLN A 207 2.28 1.18 -0.51
C GLN A 207 2.28 0.72 0.95
N ILE A 208 3.20 -0.20 1.27
CA ILE A 208 3.56 -0.55 2.65
C ILE A 208 4.97 -0.04 2.90
N GLN A 209 5.18 0.76 3.95
CA GLN A 209 6.48 1.26 4.34
C GLN A 209 6.79 0.97 5.81
N ALA A 210 7.99 0.48 6.09
CA ALA A 210 8.45 0.26 7.45
C ALA A 210 9.98 0.46 7.61
N PRO A 211 10.43 0.89 8.79
CA PRO A 211 9.60 1.52 9.81
C PRO A 211 9.25 2.95 9.36
N SER A 212 8.10 3.45 9.82
CA SER A 212 7.75 4.87 9.78
C SER A 212 7.58 5.39 11.19
N ASN A 213 7.53 6.71 11.35
CA ASN A 213 7.39 7.36 12.64
C ASN A 213 6.66 8.70 12.52
N ASP A 214 6.24 9.22 13.67
CA ASP A 214 5.62 10.55 13.78
C ASP A 214 6.45 11.52 14.64
N PHE A 215 7.77 11.34 14.71
CA PHE A 215 8.68 12.19 15.48
C PHE A 215 9.90 12.60 14.64
N SER A 216 10.48 13.76 14.92
CA SER A 216 11.54 14.34 14.09
C SER A 216 12.97 13.94 14.51
N ASP A 217 13.09 13.17 15.58
CA ASP A 217 14.29 13.14 16.41
C ASP A 217 14.54 11.79 17.11
N LEU A 218 15.78 11.31 16.97
CA LEU A 218 16.64 10.75 18.01
C LEU A 218 18.09 11.14 17.73
#